data_AF-A4S0T3-F1
#
_entry.id   AF-A4S0T3-F1
#
_cell.length_a   1.000
_cell.length_b   1.000
_cell.length_c   1.000
_cell.angle_alpha   90.00
_cell.angle_beta   90.00
_cell.angle_gamma   90.00
#
_symmetry.space_group_name_H-M   'P 1'
#
loop_
_entity.id
_entity.type
_entity.pdbx_description
1 polymer ?
#
loop_
_entity_poly.entity_id
_entity_poly.type
_entity_poly.pdbx_seq_one_letter_code
_entity_poly.pdbx_strand_id
1 'polypeptide(L)'
;MCLLLGVVQFLQPENKYVDLAISFGITLVLSVSIYVALPRSIANVTFFLFLTSVLSVSFGSAMSYWFTVDEKCNPGGPHFDYLFFSVYTSIIARICTAIGVYLFQVFFSNANVRVTFWVSAILSSMASISDYCIVKRWNLRVGLSDKAFYLIGDTVLEPMVGMMASMPSMVLMSKMCPENMEATMFAILASFNNLGYSLSSALGVFAMDVAGIKTDLTSGEGGACDFSGLPSLVFYCGMLLPLVSIPLTFVFVPNINMQDVVDLDTGKAVASSADDANEAPTERVPLLAKST
;
A
#
# COMPACT_ATOMS: atom_id res chain seq x y z
N MET A 1 5.91 -18.50 9.60
CA MET A 1 5.70 -17.04 9.51
C MET A 1 4.32 -16.63 10.05
N CYS A 2 3.20 -17.09 9.48
CA CYS A 2 1.85 -16.80 10.00
C CYS A 2 1.63 -17.25 11.46
N LEU A 3 2.26 -18.36 11.88
CA LEU A 3 2.21 -18.83 13.27
C LEU A 3 2.87 -17.83 14.26
N LEU A 4 3.96 -17.16 13.88
CA LEU A 4 4.62 -16.20 14.77
C LEU A 4 3.82 -14.91 14.91
N LEU A 5 3.32 -14.36 13.80
CA LEU A 5 2.44 -13.18 13.84
C LEU A 5 1.12 -13.48 14.55
N GLY A 6 0.52 -14.65 14.27
CA GLY A 6 -0.70 -15.09 14.94
C GLY A 6 -0.51 -15.29 16.44
N VAL A 7 0.65 -15.79 16.88
CA VAL A 7 0.99 -15.91 18.31
C VAL A 7 1.17 -14.54 18.95
N VAL A 8 1.78 -13.57 18.27
CA VAL A 8 1.93 -12.19 18.79
C VAL A 8 0.58 -11.48 18.91
N GLN A 9 -0.28 -11.59 17.88
CA GLN A 9 -1.64 -11.06 17.94
C GLN A 9 -2.51 -11.77 18.99
N PHE A 10 -2.29 -13.07 19.21
CA PHE A 10 -3.00 -13.85 20.22
C PHE A 10 -2.52 -13.55 21.65
N LEU A 11 -1.24 -13.20 21.82
CA LEU A 11 -0.67 -12.88 23.13
C LEU A 11 -1.09 -11.48 23.63
N GLN A 12 -1.70 -10.63 22.78
CA GLN A 12 -2.13 -9.25 23.08
C GLN A 12 -1.41 -8.64 24.30
N PRO A 13 -0.08 -8.41 24.24
CA PRO A 13 0.61 -7.82 25.37
C PRO A 13 -0.04 -6.47 25.68
N GLU A 14 -0.42 -6.23 26.95
CA GLU A 14 -1.07 -4.98 27.37
C GLU A 14 -0.23 -3.73 27.02
N ASN A 15 1.07 -3.90 26.83
CA ASN A 15 2.02 -2.85 26.49
C ASN A 15 2.24 -2.73 24.98
N LYS A 16 1.70 -1.67 24.38
CA LYS A 16 1.86 -1.31 22.95
C LYS A 16 3.32 -1.26 22.48
N TYR A 17 4.24 -0.84 23.36
CA TYR A 17 5.69 -0.80 23.07
C TYR A 17 6.30 -2.19 22.85
N VAL A 18 5.78 -3.22 23.54
CA VAL A 18 6.25 -4.59 23.41
C VAL A 18 5.81 -5.18 22.08
N ASP A 19 4.57 -4.92 21.67
CA ASP A 19 4.05 -5.35 20.37
C ASP A 19 4.84 -4.74 19.20
N LEU A 20 5.17 -3.44 19.30
CA LEU A 20 6.01 -2.76 18.32
C LEU A 20 7.43 -3.32 18.29
N ALA A 21 8.06 -3.54 19.45
CA ALA A 21 9.41 -4.10 19.53
C ALA A 21 9.49 -5.51 18.95
N ILE A 22 8.50 -6.37 19.23
CA ILE A 22 8.42 -7.72 18.67
C ILE A 22 8.21 -7.66 17.15
N SER A 23 7.32 -6.80 16.67
CA SER A 23 7.05 -6.64 15.24
C SER A 23 8.28 -6.15 14.46
N PHE A 24 9.04 -5.21 15.03
CA PHE A 24 10.33 -4.79 14.47
C PHE A 24 11.38 -5.91 14.50
N GLY A 25 11.47 -6.64 15.61
CA GLY A 25 12.39 -7.78 15.75
C GLY A 25 12.13 -8.86 14.72
N ILE A 26 10.88 -9.28 14.55
CA ILE A 26 10.45 -10.26 13.54
C ILE A 26 10.78 -9.75 12.14
N THR A 27 10.52 -8.48 11.86
CA THR A 27 10.81 -7.85 10.57
C THR A 27 12.30 -7.89 10.23
N LEU A 28 13.17 -7.58 11.19
CA LEU A 28 14.62 -7.58 11.00
C LEU A 28 15.15 -9.00 10.77
N VAL A 29 14.63 -9.99 11.50
CA VAL A 29 14.98 -11.40 11.28
C VAL A 29 14.54 -11.86 9.89
N LEU A 30 13.34 -11.48 9.46
CA LEU A 30 12.80 -11.90 8.16
C LEU A 30 13.50 -11.20 6.99
N SER A 31 13.89 -9.92 7.12
CA SER A 31 14.68 -9.24 6.10
C SER A 31 16.05 -9.89 5.92
N VAL A 32 16.75 -10.25 7.00
CA VAL A 32 18.01 -10.99 6.93
C VAL A 32 17.80 -12.39 6.32
N SER A 33 16.72 -13.07 6.68
CA SER A 33 16.40 -14.40 6.17
C SER A 33 16.18 -14.41 4.63
N ILE A 34 15.62 -13.34 4.06
CA ILE A 34 15.47 -13.21 2.60
C ILE A 34 16.83 -13.23 1.90
N TYR A 35 17.79 -12.47 2.41
CA TYR A 35 19.13 -12.37 1.80
C TYR A 35 19.95 -13.66 1.90
N VAL A 36 19.57 -14.56 2.81
CA VAL A 36 20.16 -15.90 2.94
C VAL A 36 19.46 -16.92 2.04
N ALA A 37 18.13 -16.83 1.90
CA ALA A 37 17.34 -17.83 1.17
C ALA A 37 17.21 -17.55 -0.34
N LEU A 38 17.36 -16.30 -0.80
CA LEU A 38 17.15 -15.90 -2.19
C LEU A 38 18.41 -15.27 -2.82
N PRO A 39 18.58 -15.38 -4.15
CA PRO A 39 19.63 -14.66 -4.87
C PRO A 39 19.43 -13.15 -4.74
N ARG A 40 20.55 -12.41 -4.70
CA ARG A 40 20.59 -10.98 -4.35
C ARG A 40 19.66 -10.11 -5.18
N SER A 41 19.50 -10.42 -6.47
CA SER A 41 18.63 -9.67 -7.39
C SER A 41 17.16 -9.76 -6.99
N ILE A 42 16.69 -10.95 -6.65
CA ILE A 42 15.30 -11.18 -6.21
C ILE A 42 15.09 -10.65 -4.79
N ALA A 43 16.05 -10.88 -3.90
CA ALA A 43 16.01 -10.39 -2.52
C ALA A 43 15.83 -8.87 -2.44
N ASN A 44 16.56 -8.10 -3.27
CA ASN A 44 16.44 -6.64 -3.32
C ASN A 44 15.05 -6.17 -3.76
N VAL A 45 14.45 -6.82 -4.75
CA VAL A 45 13.09 -6.50 -5.21
C VAL A 45 12.06 -6.85 -4.15
N THR A 46 12.13 -8.04 -3.56
CA THR A 46 11.21 -8.45 -2.48
C THR A 46 11.32 -7.54 -1.27
N PHE A 47 12.54 -7.15 -0.88
CA PHE A 47 12.78 -6.22 0.22
C PHE A 47 12.24 -4.83 -0.09
N PHE A 48 12.42 -4.34 -1.32
CA PHE A 48 11.82 -3.07 -1.76
C PHE A 48 10.30 -3.10 -1.64
N LEU A 49 9.65 -4.15 -2.16
CA LEU A 49 8.19 -4.30 -2.09
C LEU A 49 7.69 -4.38 -0.66
N PHE A 50 8.34 -5.17 0.17
CA PHE A 50 8.07 -5.22 1.61
C PHE A 50 8.14 -3.83 2.23
N LEU A 51 9.22 -3.09 1.95
CA LEU A 51 9.44 -1.76 2.50
C LEU A 51 8.40 -0.76 2.00
N THR A 52 7.99 -0.82 0.73
CA THR A 52 6.89 0.01 0.23
C THR A 52 5.57 -0.26 0.95
N SER A 53 5.27 -1.51 1.28
CA SER A 53 4.08 -1.87 2.07
C SER A 53 4.16 -1.39 3.52
N VAL A 54 5.36 -1.40 4.11
CA VAL A 54 5.59 -0.85 5.47
C VAL A 54 5.48 0.68 5.49
N LEU A 55 5.99 1.36 4.46
CA LEU A 55 5.88 2.81 4.31
C LEU A 55 4.43 3.27 4.09
N SER A 56 3.57 2.40 3.55
CA SER A 56 2.12 2.65 3.50
C SER A 56 1.48 2.42 4.87
N VAL A 57 1.77 3.34 5.81
CA VAL A 57 1.27 3.27 7.19
C VAL A 57 -0.25 3.41 7.21
N SER A 58 -0.93 2.44 7.82
CA SER A 58 -2.39 2.40 7.87
C SER A 58 -2.92 3.32 8.98
N PHE A 59 -3.43 4.49 8.61
CA PHE A 59 -4.17 5.42 9.50
C PHE A 59 -5.66 5.50 9.17
N GLY A 60 -6.15 4.65 8.26
CA GLY A 60 -7.55 4.62 7.83
C GLY A 60 -8.54 4.36 8.96
N SER A 61 -8.12 3.68 10.04
CA SER A 61 -8.94 3.48 11.24
C SER A 61 -9.25 4.79 11.97
N ALA A 62 -8.25 5.63 12.26
CA ALA A 62 -8.47 6.96 12.84
C ALA A 62 -9.36 7.84 11.96
N MET A 63 -9.15 7.78 10.64
CA MET A 63 -9.95 8.58 9.71
C MET A 63 -11.41 8.11 9.70
N SER A 64 -11.65 6.80 9.69
CA SER A 64 -12.99 6.20 9.79
C SER A 64 -13.71 6.59 11.08
N TYR A 65 -13.00 6.63 12.21
CA TYR A 65 -13.55 7.13 13.47
C TYR A 65 -13.92 8.62 13.37
N TRP A 66 -13.05 9.46 12.80
CA TRP A 66 -13.32 10.89 12.65
C TRP A 66 -14.58 11.18 11.81
N PHE A 67 -14.88 10.33 10.82
CA PHE A 67 -16.06 10.46 9.95
C PHE A 67 -17.39 9.97 10.56
N THR A 68 -17.34 8.98 11.46
CA THR A 68 -18.53 8.24 11.94
C THR A 68 -18.95 8.58 13.38
N VAL A 69 -18.05 9.18 14.16
CA VAL A 69 -18.26 9.49 15.58
C VAL A 69 -19.26 10.64 15.78
N ASP A 70 -20.05 10.55 16.86
CA ASP A 70 -21.09 11.52 17.27
C ASP A 70 -20.57 12.95 17.56
N GLU A 71 -21.48 13.92 17.43
CA GLU A 71 -21.22 15.37 17.58
C GLU A 71 -20.67 15.76 18.96
N LYS A 72 -20.96 14.95 19.98
CA LYS A 72 -20.41 15.11 21.33
C LYS A 72 -18.90 14.89 21.41
N CYS A 73 -18.35 14.06 20.52
CA CYS A 73 -16.95 13.64 20.50
C CYS A 73 -16.18 14.37 19.38
N ASN A 74 -16.82 14.75 18.26
CA ASN A 74 -16.22 15.59 17.22
C ASN A 74 -17.14 16.78 16.84
N PRO A 75 -17.10 17.92 17.56
CA PRO A 75 -17.95 19.06 17.25
C PRO A 75 -17.70 19.58 15.83
N GLY A 76 -18.74 19.42 14.99
CA GLY A 76 -18.80 19.81 13.58
C GLY A 76 -18.32 18.76 12.56
N GLY A 77 -18.06 17.52 12.97
CA GLY A 77 -17.74 16.43 12.04
C GLY A 77 -18.84 16.23 10.98
N PRO A 78 -18.55 15.50 9.90
CA PRO A 78 -19.53 15.29 8.84
C PRO A 78 -20.60 14.21 9.16
N HIS A 79 -20.45 13.49 10.28
CA HIS A 79 -21.40 12.53 10.86
C HIS A 79 -22.06 11.63 9.81
N PHE A 80 -21.25 10.82 9.13
CA PHE A 80 -21.79 9.95 8.09
C PHE A 80 -22.56 8.78 8.68
N ASP A 81 -23.72 8.50 8.09
CA ASP A 81 -24.49 7.29 8.40
C ASP A 81 -23.67 6.05 8.05
N TYR A 82 -23.68 5.03 8.91
CA TYR A 82 -22.88 3.81 8.74
C TYR A 82 -23.19 3.09 7.43
N LEU A 83 -24.46 3.12 6.99
CA LEU A 83 -24.86 2.55 5.71
C LEU A 83 -24.21 3.28 4.54
N PHE A 84 -24.20 4.61 4.56
CA PHE A 84 -23.51 5.44 3.58
C PHE A 84 -22.00 5.17 3.58
N PHE A 85 -21.38 5.26 4.75
CA PHE A 85 -19.93 5.16 4.91
C PHE A 85 -19.36 3.78 4.61
N SER A 86 -20.12 2.70 4.81
CA SER A 86 -19.63 1.33 4.57
C SER A 86 -20.12 0.77 3.24
N VAL A 87 -21.44 0.75 3.01
CA VAL A 87 -22.02 0.00 1.88
C VAL A 87 -21.89 0.76 0.58
N TYR A 88 -22.36 2.01 0.55
CA TYR A 88 -22.37 2.81 -0.69
C TYR A 88 -20.96 3.12 -1.17
N THR A 89 -20.08 3.54 -0.27
CA THR A 89 -18.68 3.84 -0.57
C THR A 89 -17.95 2.60 -1.06
N SER A 90 -18.14 1.43 -0.43
CA SER A 90 -17.49 0.18 -0.87
C SER A 90 -17.92 -0.22 -2.28
N ILE A 91 -19.20 -0.11 -2.63
CA ILE A 91 -19.67 -0.44 -3.98
C ILE A 91 -19.03 0.50 -5.01
N ILE A 92 -19.02 1.79 -4.74
CA ILE A 92 -18.44 2.81 -5.63
C ILE A 92 -16.92 2.61 -5.75
N ALA A 93 -16.23 2.41 -4.63
CA ALA A 93 -14.81 2.14 -4.57
C ALA A 93 -14.43 0.94 -5.44
N ARG A 94 -15.20 -0.15 -5.42
CA ARG A 94 -14.92 -1.35 -6.24
C ARG A 94 -15.07 -1.08 -7.74
N ILE A 95 -16.09 -0.34 -8.15
CA ILE A 95 -16.28 0.07 -9.56
C ILE A 95 -15.12 0.98 -9.99
N CYS A 96 -14.79 1.99 -9.19
CA CYS A 96 -13.69 2.92 -9.47
C CYS A 96 -12.33 2.21 -9.50
N THR A 97 -12.10 1.24 -8.63
CA THR A 97 -10.89 0.41 -8.65
C THR A 97 -10.77 -0.34 -9.97
N ALA A 98 -11.86 -0.95 -10.47
CA ALA A 98 -11.85 -1.64 -11.76
C ALA A 98 -11.52 -0.69 -12.93
N ILE A 99 -12.08 0.53 -12.91
CA ILE A 99 -11.76 1.57 -13.90
C ILE A 99 -10.28 1.99 -13.78
N GLY A 100 -9.76 2.17 -12.56
CA GLY A 100 -8.36 2.50 -12.31
C GLY A 100 -7.40 1.46 -12.86
N VAL A 101 -7.72 0.18 -12.67
CA VAL A 101 -6.96 -0.94 -13.24
C VAL A 101 -6.97 -0.90 -14.77
N TYR A 102 -8.14 -0.67 -15.37
CA TYR A 102 -8.24 -0.56 -16.82
C TYR A 102 -7.40 0.60 -17.37
N LEU A 103 -7.50 1.78 -16.76
CA LEU A 103 -6.68 2.94 -17.12
C LEU A 103 -5.19 2.65 -16.95
N PHE A 104 -4.81 2.00 -15.85
CA PHE A 104 -3.43 1.62 -15.60
C PHE A 104 -2.91 0.67 -16.69
N GLN A 105 -3.68 -0.34 -17.07
CA GLN A 105 -3.31 -1.28 -18.12
C GLN A 105 -3.12 -0.58 -19.47
N VAL A 106 -3.98 0.38 -19.82
CA VAL A 106 -3.87 1.10 -21.10
C VAL A 106 -2.68 2.06 -21.11
N PHE A 107 -2.46 2.83 -20.04
CA PHE A 107 -1.43 3.86 -20.01
C PHE A 107 -0.04 3.35 -19.63
N PHE A 108 0.06 2.39 -18.71
CA PHE A 108 1.32 1.95 -18.13
C PHE A 108 1.82 0.60 -18.67
N SER A 109 1.07 -0.08 -19.55
CA SER A 109 1.51 -1.36 -20.15
C SER A 109 2.88 -1.31 -20.82
N ASN A 110 3.27 -0.15 -21.37
CA ASN A 110 4.55 0.07 -22.05
C ASN A 110 5.54 0.94 -21.23
N ALA A 111 5.21 1.29 -19.98
CA ALA A 111 6.03 2.20 -19.19
C ALA A 111 7.16 1.47 -18.44
N ASN A 112 8.24 2.20 -18.16
CA ASN A 112 9.31 1.75 -17.28
C ASN A 112 8.78 1.49 -15.87
N VAL A 113 9.18 0.38 -15.24
CA VAL A 113 8.74 0.01 -13.88
C VAL A 113 9.02 1.14 -12.89
N ARG A 114 10.19 1.78 -12.99
CA ARG A 114 10.58 2.93 -12.14
C ARG A 114 9.62 4.11 -12.26
N VAL A 115 9.27 4.49 -13.49
CA VAL A 115 8.36 5.62 -13.75
C VAL A 115 6.99 5.32 -13.17
N THR A 116 6.52 4.08 -13.32
CA THR A 116 5.23 3.68 -12.79
C THR A 116 5.19 3.72 -11.27
N PHE A 117 6.26 3.31 -10.58
CA PHE A 117 6.38 3.49 -9.12
C PHE A 117 6.43 4.96 -8.71
N TRP A 118 7.06 5.84 -9.48
CA TRP A 118 7.07 7.28 -9.17
C TRP A 118 5.69 7.90 -9.35
N VAL A 119 5.00 7.57 -10.45
CA VAL A 119 3.66 8.09 -10.72
C VAL A 119 2.67 7.57 -9.67
N SER A 120 2.75 6.29 -9.29
CA SER A 120 1.88 5.76 -8.23
C SER A 120 2.15 6.40 -6.86
N ALA A 121 3.42 6.67 -6.52
CA ALA A 121 3.77 7.38 -5.29
C ALA A 121 3.27 8.84 -5.29
N ILE A 122 3.40 9.55 -6.41
CA ILE A 122 2.86 10.92 -6.57
C ILE A 122 1.34 10.92 -6.46
N LEU A 123 0.66 9.99 -7.14
CA LEU A 123 -0.79 9.85 -7.05
C LEU A 123 -1.23 9.52 -5.62
N SER A 124 -0.47 8.70 -4.90
CA SER A 124 -0.77 8.35 -3.50
C SER A 124 -0.66 9.58 -2.60
N SER A 125 0.39 10.37 -2.80
CA SER A 125 0.52 11.66 -2.11
C SER A 125 -0.62 12.62 -2.45
N MET A 126 -1.13 12.64 -3.69
CA MET A 126 -2.27 13.47 -4.07
C MET A 126 -3.58 13.00 -3.42
N ALA A 127 -3.80 11.69 -3.29
CA ALA A 127 -4.93 11.14 -2.54
C ALA A 127 -4.86 11.61 -1.08
N SER A 128 -3.71 11.46 -0.42
CA SER A 128 -3.53 11.91 0.97
C SER A 128 -3.64 13.43 1.18
N ILE A 129 -3.34 14.25 0.15
CA ILE A 129 -3.62 15.69 0.18
C ILE A 129 -5.14 15.94 0.25
N SER A 130 -5.93 15.14 -0.46
CA SER A 130 -7.39 15.23 -0.42
C SER A 130 -7.93 14.91 0.98
N ASP A 131 -7.36 13.90 1.62
CA ASP A 131 -7.69 13.51 3.01
C ASP A 131 -7.29 14.60 4.01
N TYR A 132 -6.13 15.23 3.81
CA TYR A 132 -5.73 16.38 4.62
C TYR A 132 -6.70 17.57 4.46
N CYS A 133 -7.18 17.83 3.24
CA CYS A 133 -8.13 18.91 2.96
C CYS A 133 -9.49 18.70 3.64
N ILE A 134 -10.00 17.46 3.68
CA ILE A 134 -11.27 17.14 4.36
C ILE A 134 -11.12 17.27 5.88
N VAL A 135 -10.01 16.79 6.46
CA VAL A 135 -9.75 16.90 7.91
C VAL A 135 -9.62 18.36 8.35
N LYS A 136 -8.99 19.23 7.53
CA LYS A 136 -8.91 20.68 7.79
C LYS A 136 -10.21 21.44 7.48
N ARG A 137 -11.26 20.75 7.04
CA ARG A 137 -12.56 21.32 6.61
C ARG A 137 -12.43 22.46 5.60
N TRP A 138 -11.43 22.41 4.71
CA TRP A 138 -11.34 23.37 3.61
C TRP A 138 -12.51 23.24 2.65
N ASN A 139 -13.12 22.06 2.60
CA ASN A 139 -14.34 21.76 1.87
C ASN A 139 -15.47 22.79 2.12
N LEU A 140 -15.71 23.15 3.39
CA LEU A 140 -16.76 24.10 3.77
C LEU A 140 -16.49 25.53 3.30
N ARG A 141 -15.22 25.92 3.13
CA ARG A 141 -14.86 27.25 2.56
C ARG A 141 -15.12 27.32 1.06
N VAL A 142 -15.10 26.18 0.38
CA VAL A 142 -15.39 26.06 -1.06
C VAL A 142 -16.89 25.89 -1.31
N GLY A 143 -17.69 25.66 -0.25
CA GLY A 143 -19.15 25.52 -0.34
C GLY A 143 -19.62 24.14 -0.81
N LEU A 144 -18.74 23.14 -0.77
CA LEU A 144 -19.04 21.75 -1.13
C LEU A 144 -19.56 20.98 0.09
N SER A 145 -20.50 20.06 -0.13
CA SER A 145 -21.02 19.18 0.92
C SER A 145 -19.96 18.14 1.31
N ASP A 146 -19.80 17.87 2.60
CA ASP A 146 -18.82 16.91 3.11
C ASP A 146 -18.99 15.50 2.52
N LYS A 147 -20.24 15.08 2.27
CA LYS A 147 -20.54 13.80 1.61
C LYS A 147 -19.99 13.71 0.19
N ALA A 148 -20.10 14.79 -0.59
CA ALA A 148 -19.67 14.81 -1.98
C ALA A 148 -18.14 14.85 -2.08
N PHE A 149 -17.49 15.64 -1.23
CA PHE A 149 -16.03 15.73 -1.21
C PHE A 149 -15.39 14.43 -0.72
N TYR A 150 -15.97 13.80 0.33
CA TYR A 150 -15.55 12.48 0.80
C TYR A 150 -15.70 11.41 -0.29
N LEU A 151 -16.81 11.44 -1.03
CA LEU A 151 -17.05 10.48 -2.11
C LEU A 151 -16.04 10.61 -3.25
N ILE A 152 -15.65 11.84 -3.62
CA ILE A 152 -14.69 12.06 -4.72
C ILE A 152 -13.25 11.83 -4.27
N GLY A 153 -12.91 12.24 -3.04
CA GLY A 153 -11.57 12.09 -2.48
C GLY A 153 -11.30 10.66 -2.04
N ASP A 154 -11.64 10.36 -0.80
CA ASP A 154 -11.35 9.10 -0.12
C ASP A 154 -11.96 7.89 -0.85
N THR A 155 -13.27 7.92 -1.16
CA THR A 155 -13.96 6.75 -1.72
C THR A 155 -13.52 6.40 -3.15
N VAL A 156 -13.07 7.37 -3.95
CA VAL A 156 -12.70 7.14 -5.36
C VAL A 156 -11.19 7.15 -5.55
N LEU A 157 -10.48 8.18 -5.06
CA LEU A 157 -9.04 8.31 -5.30
C LEU A 157 -8.22 7.29 -4.50
N GLU A 158 -8.49 7.11 -3.21
CA GLU A 158 -7.69 6.22 -2.36
C GLU A 158 -7.65 4.76 -2.87
N PRO A 159 -8.79 4.07 -3.10
CA PRO A 159 -8.76 2.68 -3.56
C PRO A 159 -8.24 2.54 -5.00
N MET A 160 -8.53 3.52 -5.86
CA MET A 160 -8.04 3.54 -7.24
C MET A 160 -6.51 3.64 -7.26
N VAL A 161 -5.94 4.58 -6.51
CA VAL A 161 -4.50 4.80 -6.44
C VAL A 161 -3.79 3.67 -5.70
N GLY A 162 -4.37 3.16 -4.60
CA GLY A 162 -3.82 2.02 -3.86
C GLY A 162 -3.68 0.77 -4.74
N MET A 163 -4.68 0.50 -5.60
CA MET A 163 -4.59 -0.59 -6.56
C MET A 163 -3.55 -0.30 -7.65
N MET A 164 -3.51 0.92 -8.18
CA MET A 164 -2.50 1.34 -9.16
C MET A 164 -1.07 1.24 -8.63
N ALA A 165 -0.85 1.48 -7.33
CA ALA A 165 0.44 1.31 -6.68
C ALA A 165 0.83 -0.17 -6.48
N SER A 166 -0.17 -1.05 -6.37
CA SER A 166 0.02 -2.50 -6.18
C SER A 166 0.18 -3.28 -7.49
N MET A 167 -0.21 -2.73 -8.64
CA MET A 167 -0.04 -3.41 -9.93
C MET A 167 1.43 -3.56 -10.37
N PRO A 168 2.27 -2.52 -10.31
CA PRO A 168 3.69 -2.61 -10.70
C PRO A 168 4.43 -3.64 -9.86
N SER A 169 4.10 -3.74 -8.57
CA SER A 169 4.67 -4.77 -7.72
C SER A 169 4.26 -6.15 -8.23
N MET A 170 2.97 -6.42 -8.44
CA MET A 170 2.51 -7.71 -9.00
C MET A 170 3.17 -8.08 -10.34
N VAL A 171 3.35 -7.14 -11.26
CA VAL A 171 4.01 -7.38 -12.54
C VAL A 171 5.50 -7.65 -12.36
N LEU A 172 6.18 -6.86 -11.54
CA LEU A 172 7.61 -7.06 -11.26
C LEU A 172 7.84 -8.42 -10.58
N MET A 173 6.95 -8.77 -9.66
CA MET A 173 6.97 -10.03 -8.93
C MET A 173 6.88 -11.24 -9.86
N SER A 174 5.94 -11.25 -10.81
CA SER A 174 5.81 -12.37 -11.76
C SER A 174 7.01 -12.51 -12.69
N LYS A 175 7.71 -11.42 -13.00
CA LYS A 175 8.91 -11.43 -13.85
C LYS A 175 10.18 -11.89 -13.15
N MET A 176 10.24 -11.75 -11.83
CA MET A 176 11.38 -12.21 -11.03
C MET A 176 11.24 -13.68 -10.58
N CYS A 177 10.13 -14.34 -10.92
CA CYS A 177 9.92 -15.75 -10.60
C CYS A 177 10.72 -16.65 -11.57
N PRO A 178 11.63 -17.51 -11.07
CA PRO A 178 12.31 -18.48 -11.91
C PRO A 178 11.35 -19.55 -12.43
N GLU A 179 11.59 -19.99 -13.67
CA GLU A 179 10.85 -21.10 -14.27
C GLU A 179 10.93 -22.34 -13.38
N ASN A 180 9.81 -23.06 -13.25
CA ASN A 180 9.61 -24.23 -12.39
C ASN A 180 9.46 -23.96 -10.87
N MET A 181 9.62 -22.72 -10.38
CA MET A 181 9.41 -22.37 -8.95
C MET A 181 8.52 -21.13 -8.73
N GLU A 182 7.66 -20.82 -9.70
CA GLU A 182 6.79 -19.64 -9.65
C GLU A 182 5.84 -19.63 -8.44
N ALA A 183 5.25 -20.80 -8.12
CA ALA A 183 4.29 -20.92 -7.02
C ALA A 183 4.93 -20.64 -5.66
N THR A 184 6.13 -21.17 -5.41
CA THR A 184 6.88 -20.95 -4.16
C THR A 184 7.35 -19.52 -4.05
N MET A 185 7.84 -18.91 -5.13
CA MET A 185 8.27 -17.52 -5.14
C MET A 185 7.10 -16.56 -4.89
N PHE A 186 5.96 -16.80 -5.54
CA PHE A 186 4.74 -16.03 -5.30
C PHE A 186 4.24 -16.16 -3.85
N ALA A 187 4.30 -17.37 -3.27
CA ALA A 187 3.89 -17.60 -1.88
C ALA A 187 4.78 -16.84 -0.87
N ILE A 188 6.11 -16.88 -1.06
CA ILE A 188 7.07 -16.15 -0.21
C ILE A 188 6.74 -14.66 -0.22
N LEU A 189 6.54 -14.13 -1.40
CA LEU A 189 6.34 -12.72 -1.67
C LEU A 189 4.98 -12.18 -1.20
N ALA A 190 3.90 -12.94 -1.41
CA ALA A 190 2.61 -12.66 -0.82
C ALA A 190 2.69 -12.65 0.72
N SER A 191 3.49 -13.55 1.30
CA SER A 191 3.74 -13.57 2.75
C SER A 191 4.45 -12.30 3.23
N PHE A 192 5.45 -11.83 2.48
CA PHE A 192 6.12 -10.55 2.77
C PHE A 192 5.19 -9.35 2.63
N ASN A 193 4.32 -9.33 1.62
CA ASN A 193 3.37 -8.24 1.46
C ASN A 193 2.39 -8.15 2.66
N ASN A 194 1.87 -9.30 3.10
CA ASN A 194 0.98 -9.38 4.27
C ASN A 194 1.70 -8.99 5.57
N LEU A 195 2.98 -9.33 5.72
CA LEU A 195 3.81 -8.86 6.84
C LEU A 195 3.99 -7.35 6.79
N GLY A 196 4.27 -6.79 5.61
CA GLY A 196 4.40 -5.35 5.43
C GLY A 196 3.15 -4.62 5.88
N TYR A 197 1.97 -5.11 5.49
CA TYR A 197 0.68 -4.56 5.92
C TYR A 197 0.44 -4.70 7.43
N SER A 198 0.81 -5.85 8.01
CA SER A 198 0.67 -6.08 9.46
C SER A 198 1.55 -5.10 10.25
N LEU A 199 2.80 -4.90 9.79
CA LEU A 199 3.71 -3.93 10.41
C LEU A 199 3.24 -2.49 10.18
N SER A 200 2.72 -2.16 8.99
CA SER A 200 2.21 -0.82 8.70
C SER A 200 0.99 -0.47 9.56
N SER A 201 0.15 -1.47 9.89
CA SER A 201 -0.95 -1.34 10.84
C SER A 201 -0.44 -1.11 12.27
N ALA A 202 0.52 -1.91 12.75
CA ALA A 202 1.12 -1.72 14.07
C ALA A 202 1.80 -0.34 14.21
N LEU A 203 2.55 0.08 13.18
CA LEU A 203 3.13 1.41 13.08
C LEU A 203 2.06 2.50 13.06
N GLY A 204 0.94 2.28 12.37
CA GLY A 204 -0.20 3.19 12.35
C GLY A 204 -0.80 3.40 13.73
N VAL A 205 -1.03 2.32 14.49
CA VAL A 205 -1.52 2.40 15.87
C VAL A 205 -0.56 3.17 16.77
N PHE A 206 0.74 2.90 16.65
CA PHE A 206 1.75 3.65 17.40
C PHE A 206 1.79 5.13 17.00
N ALA A 207 1.71 5.43 15.70
CA ALA A 207 1.72 6.80 15.21
C ALA A 207 0.48 7.59 15.67
N MET A 208 -0.69 6.95 15.75
CA MET A 208 -1.91 7.52 16.34
C MET A 208 -1.73 7.85 17.83
N ASP A 209 -1.09 6.97 18.59
CA ASP A 209 -0.79 7.16 20.03
C ASP A 209 0.19 8.32 20.25
N VAL A 210 1.26 8.40 19.46
CA VAL A 210 2.23 9.51 19.48
C VAL A 210 1.58 10.83 19.07
N ALA A 211 0.65 10.80 18.12
CA ALA A 211 -0.15 11.97 17.73
C ALA A 211 -1.19 12.37 18.80
N GLY A 212 -1.32 11.62 19.89
CA GLY A 212 -2.21 11.91 21.00
C GLY A 212 -3.70 11.70 20.69
N ILE A 213 -4.03 10.93 19.65
CA ILE A 213 -5.41 10.69 19.25
C ILE A 213 -6.05 9.74 20.28
N LYS A 214 -7.05 10.23 21.01
CA LYS A 214 -7.82 9.44 21.98
C LYS A 214 -9.21 9.17 21.41
N THR A 215 -9.45 7.91 21.04
CA THR A 215 -10.74 7.43 20.52
C THR A 215 -11.54 6.65 21.56
N ASP A 216 -11.15 6.71 22.84
CA ASP A 216 -11.71 5.82 23.85
C ASP A 216 -13.08 6.29 24.35
N LEU A 217 -14.13 5.61 23.87
CA LEU A 217 -15.50 5.76 24.39
C LEU A 217 -15.74 4.91 25.65
N THR A 218 -14.77 4.07 26.06
CA THR A 218 -14.93 3.14 27.19
C THR A 218 -14.58 3.73 28.56
N SER A 219 -13.97 4.91 28.60
CA SER A 219 -13.86 5.69 29.84
C SER A 219 -15.20 6.37 30.11
N GLY A 220 -16.03 5.74 30.94
CA GLY A 220 -17.34 6.25 31.34
C GLY A 220 -17.32 7.74 31.68
N GLU A 221 -18.36 8.43 31.21
CA GLU A 221 -18.68 9.83 31.49
C GLU A 221 -17.60 10.86 31.10
N GLY A 222 -17.65 11.30 29.83
CA GLY A 222 -17.07 12.60 29.43
C GLY A 222 -15.60 12.60 29.03
N GLY A 223 -15.04 11.47 28.60
CA GLY A 223 -13.74 11.44 27.94
C GLY A 223 -13.74 12.30 26.69
N ALA A 224 -13.11 13.48 26.74
CA ALA A 224 -12.99 14.37 25.60
C ALA A 224 -12.16 13.68 24.50
N CYS A 225 -12.81 13.35 23.39
CA CYS A 225 -12.11 12.86 22.21
C CYS A 225 -11.24 13.99 21.66
N ASP A 226 -9.96 13.69 21.43
CA ASP A 226 -9.02 14.66 20.90
C ASP A 226 -8.50 14.17 19.54
N PHE A 227 -8.84 14.94 18.50
CA PHE A 227 -8.42 14.70 17.12
C PHE A 227 -7.46 15.79 16.62
N SER A 228 -6.90 16.63 17.52
CA SER A 228 -6.02 17.75 17.17
C SER A 228 -4.77 17.30 16.39
N GLY A 229 -4.27 16.08 16.66
CA GLY A 229 -3.11 15.49 15.99
C GLY A 229 -3.40 14.79 14.64
N LEU A 230 -4.67 14.62 14.25
CA LEU A 230 -5.04 13.92 13.01
C LEU A 230 -4.48 14.58 11.74
N PRO A 231 -4.53 15.93 11.57
CA PRO A 231 -3.96 16.56 10.37
C PRO A 231 -2.45 16.36 10.27
N SER A 232 -1.71 16.41 11.39
CA SER A 232 -0.27 16.15 11.38
C SER A 232 0.03 14.69 11.02
N LEU A 233 -0.76 13.75 11.53
CA LEU A 233 -0.59 12.33 11.21
C LEU A 233 -0.78 12.05 9.71
N VAL A 234 -1.86 12.58 9.11
CA VAL A 234 -2.13 12.44 7.67
C VAL A 234 -1.02 13.09 6.84
N PHE A 235 -0.49 14.23 7.28
CA PHE A 235 0.62 14.89 6.58
C PHE A 235 1.91 14.05 6.58
N TYR A 236 2.33 13.53 7.75
CA TYR A 236 3.56 12.74 7.84
C TYR A 236 3.40 11.34 7.23
N CYS A 237 2.36 10.61 7.63
CA CYS A 237 2.16 9.22 7.21
C CYS A 237 1.56 9.10 5.80
N GLY A 238 0.68 10.01 5.40
CA GLY A 238 0.04 9.98 4.08
C GLY A 238 0.84 10.69 2.99
N MET A 239 1.45 11.84 3.28
CA MET A 239 2.11 12.63 2.23
C MET A 239 3.62 12.36 2.14
N LEU A 240 4.32 12.33 3.28
CA LEU A 240 5.78 12.20 3.31
C LEU A 240 6.26 10.77 3.13
N LEU A 241 5.65 9.79 3.80
CA LEU A 241 6.11 8.40 3.78
C LEU A 241 6.05 7.76 2.37
N PRO A 242 4.97 7.92 1.58
CA PRO A 242 4.96 7.43 0.20
C PRO A 242 5.98 8.13 -0.70
N LEU A 243 6.30 9.40 -0.42
CA LEU A 243 7.33 10.14 -1.15
C LEU A 243 8.73 9.59 -0.90
N VAL A 244 9.00 9.07 0.30
CA VAL A 244 10.26 8.39 0.67
C VAL A 244 10.45 7.09 -0.11
N SER A 245 9.38 6.49 -0.63
CA SER A 245 9.47 5.32 -1.52
C SER A 245 10.22 5.64 -2.83
N ILE A 246 10.08 6.87 -3.36
CA ILE A 246 10.67 7.31 -4.64
C ILE A 246 12.21 7.19 -4.67
N PRO A 247 12.98 7.75 -3.71
CA PRO A 247 14.43 7.58 -3.68
C PRO A 247 14.85 6.12 -3.44
N LEU A 248 14.04 5.34 -2.73
CA LEU A 248 14.33 3.91 -2.53
C LEU A 248 14.17 3.10 -3.82
N THR A 249 13.25 3.49 -4.71
CA THR A 249 13.11 2.89 -6.04
C THR A 249 14.40 3.02 -6.86
N PHE A 250 15.16 4.12 -6.70
CA PHE A 250 16.44 4.30 -7.39
C PHE A 250 17.54 3.35 -6.90
N VAL A 251 17.50 2.96 -5.63
CA VAL A 251 18.53 2.11 -5.00
C VAL A 251 18.27 0.63 -5.28
N PHE A 252 17.02 0.19 -5.18
CA PHE A 252 16.69 -1.24 -5.17
C PHE A 252 16.10 -1.77 -6.48
N VAL A 253 15.49 -0.93 -7.33
CA VAL A 253 14.79 -1.40 -8.54
C VAL A 253 15.67 -1.22 -9.78
N PRO A 254 16.02 -2.29 -10.51
CA PRO A 254 16.74 -2.19 -11.77
C PRO A 254 15.90 -1.44 -12.83
N ASN A 255 16.56 -0.77 -13.78
CA ASN A 255 15.89 -0.01 -14.83
C ASN A 255 15.40 -0.94 -15.94
N ILE A 256 14.20 -1.52 -15.76
CA ILE A 256 13.59 -2.46 -16.72
C ILE A 256 12.20 -1.99 -17.14
N ASN A 257 11.81 -2.23 -18.41
CA ASN A 257 10.43 -2.03 -18.85
C ASN A 257 9.54 -3.18 -18.35
N MET A 258 8.24 -2.93 -18.21
CA MET A 258 7.27 -3.97 -17.80
C MET A 258 7.21 -5.18 -18.76
N GLN A 259 7.65 -5.00 -20.00
CA GLN A 259 7.60 -6.01 -21.06
C GLN A 259 8.91 -6.73 -21.31
N ASP A 260 10.02 -6.28 -20.73
CA ASP A 260 11.33 -6.90 -20.98
C ASP A 260 11.44 -8.25 -20.26
N VAL A 261 12.16 -9.19 -20.90
CA VAL A 261 12.55 -10.45 -20.26
C VAL A 261 13.72 -10.15 -19.32
N VAL A 262 13.60 -10.56 -18.05
CA VAL A 262 14.62 -10.29 -17.03
C VAL A 262 15.52 -11.51 -16.92
N ASP A 263 16.83 -11.29 -17.04
CA ASP A 263 17.82 -12.30 -16.71
C ASP A 263 17.91 -12.44 -15.18
N LEU A 264 17.61 -13.63 -14.67
CA LEU A 264 17.45 -13.93 -13.25
C LEU A 264 18.79 -13.87 -12.48
N ASP A 265 19.91 -14.11 -13.18
CA ASP A 265 21.25 -14.07 -12.58
C ASP A 265 21.78 -12.64 -12.44
N THR A 266 21.49 -11.78 -13.42
CA THR A 266 22.01 -10.40 -13.47
C THR A 266 20.99 -9.34 -13.04
N GLY A 267 19.70 -9.67 -12.98
CA GLY A 267 18.62 -8.73 -12.65
C GLY A 267 18.45 -7.62 -13.70
N LYS A 268 18.96 -7.80 -14.91
CA LYS A 268 18.91 -6.85 -16.02
C LYS A 268 17.93 -7.31 -17.09
N ALA A 269 17.36 -6.35 -17.83
CA ALA A 269 16.64 -6.66 -19.04
C ALA A 269 17.59 -7.34 -20.04
N VAL A 270 17.21 -8.52 -20.51
CA VAL A 270 17.82 -9.13 -21.69
C VAL A 270 17.45 -8.21 -22.85
N ALA A 271 18.44 -7.50 -23.38
CA ALA A 271 18.28 -6.88 -24.68
C ALA A 271 17.92 -8.01 -25.64
N SER A 272 16.78 -7.91 -26.31
CA SER A 272 16.49 -8.74 -27.47
C SER A 272 17.54 -8.41 -28.54
N SER A 273 18.73 -9.00 -28.43
CA SER A 273 19.72 -9.04 -29.48
C SER A 273 19.17 -9.99 -30.53
N ALA A 274 18.88 -9.42 -31.69
CA ALA A 274 18.41 -10.06 -32.89
C ALA A 274 19.44 -11.04 -33.50
N ASP A 275 19.90 -12.04 -32.73
CA ASP A 275 20.88 -13.05 -33.18
C ASP A 275 20.51 -14.51 -32.85
N ASP A 276 19.37 -14.80 -32.22
CA ASP A 276 18.86 -16.19 -32.07
C ASP A 276 17.89 -16.58 -33.19
N ALA A 277 18.26 -16.25 -34.44
CA ALA A 277 17.49 -16.65 -35.63
C ALA A 277 17.82 -18.07 -36.13
N ASN A 278 18.53 -18.92 -35.37
CA ASN A 278 18.95 -20.21 -35.91
C ASN A 278 19.00 -21.43 -34.97
N GLU A 279 18.22 -21.47 -33.89
CA GLU A 279 17.83 -22.74 -33.27
C GLU A 279 16.30 -22.83 -33.10
N ALA A 280 15.72 -23.83 -33.75
CA ALA A 280 14.30 -24.13 -33.78
C ALA A 280 13.86 -24.92 -32.51
N PRO A 281 12.56 -25.18 -32.31
CA PRO A 281 11.64 -24.38 -31.51
C PRO A 281 11.24 -25.12 -30.23
N THR A 282 11.49 -24.56 -29.06
CA THR A 282 10.86 -25.01 -27.80
C THR A 282 9.93 -23.91 -27.30
N GLU A 283 8.69 -24.03 -27.75
CA GLU A 283 7.46 -23.62 -27.05
C GLU A 283 7.53 -22.35 -26.18
N ARG A 284 7.66 -21.19 -26.83
CA ARG A 284 7.27 -19.91 -26.23
C ARG A 284 5.78 -19.68 -26.49
N VAL A 285 4.93 -20.00 -25.51
CA VAL A 285 3.53 -19.55 -25.54
C VAL A 285 3.45 -18.16 -24.90
N PRO A 286 3.07 -17.11 -25.65
CA PRO A 286 2.82 -15.80 -25.05
C PRO A 286 1.49 -15.83 -24.29
N LEU A 287 1.53 -15.58 -22.97
CA LEU A 287 0.34 -15.34 -22.13
C LEU A 287 -0.27 -13.96 -22.39
N LEU A 288 -0.67 -13.72 -23.63
CA LEU A 288 -1.67 -12.73 -24.01
C LEU A 288 -2.63 -13.40 -24.98
N ALA A 289 -3.49 -14.27 -24.44
CA ALA A 289 -4.68 -14.72 -25.13
C ALA A 289 -5.58 -13.50 -25.36
N LYS A 290 -5.49 -12.97 -26.57
CA LYS A 290 -6.43 -12.05 -27.20
C LYS A 290 -7.84 -12.66 -27.10
N SER A 291 -8.65 -12.20 -26.15
CA SER A 291 -10.07 -12.55 -26.12
C SER A 291 -10.74 -11.92 -27.34
N THR A 292 -11.19 -12.79 -28.23
CA THR A 292 -12.23 -12.46 -29.21
C THR A 292 -13.58 -12.72 -28.56
#